data_AF-A0A967AP84-F1
#
_entry.id   AF-A0A967AP84-F1
#
_cell.length_a   1.000
_cell.length_b   1.000
_cell.length_c   1.000
_cell.angle_alpha   90.00
_cell.angle_beta   90.00
_cell.angle_gamma   90.00
#
_symmetry.space_group_name_H-M   'P 1'
#
loop_
_entity.id
_entity.type
_entity.pdbx_description
1 polymer ?
#
loop_
_entity_poly.entity_id
_entity_poly.type
_entity_poly.pdbx_seq_one_letter_code
_entity_poly.pdbx_strand_id
1 'polypeptide(L)'
;MATPEDLLAYAVEQLRSAKGEIDYRVAIEKAYYGAYHAARQFEEALPHRSQLSTEKTGSHDGLFQRLEVPNSMLDYGLRIISQDIGAQMRQLKPLREIATYELKETVRIDQAELAIAGAKDVIAECAKGQRKIAGLKK
;
A
#
# COMPACT_ATOMS: atom_id res chain seq x y z
N MET A 1 9.34 -15.20 -8.35
CA MET A 1 8.00 -14.82 -7.86
C MET A 1 7.82 -13.33 -8.14
N ALA A 2 6.59 -12.88 -8.39
CA ALA A 2 6.32 -11.45 -8.61
C ALA A 2 6.55 -10.64 -7.33
N THR A 3 7.06 -9.42 -7.49
CA THR A 3 7.35 -8.44 -6.44
C THR A 3 6.26 -7.36 -6.35
N PRO A 4 6.18 -6.60 -5.24
CA PRO A 4 5.34 -5.40 -5.17
C PRO A 4 5.55 -4.44 -6.34
N GLU A 5 6.81 -4.26 -6.74
CA GLU A 5 7.22 -3.40 -7.84
C GLU A 5 6.76 -3.94 -9.20
N ASP A 6 6.74 -5.26 -9.40
CA ASP A 6 6.20 -5.88 -10.63
C ASP A 6 4.71 -5.58 -10.80
N LEU A 7 3.94 -5.59 -9.70
CA LEU A 7 2.51 -5.24 -9.72
C LEU A 7 2.28 -3.76 -10.08
N LEU A 8 3.09 -2.87 -9.52
CA LEU A 8 3.04 -1.44 -9.85
C LEU A 8 3.47 -1.19 -11.30
N ALA A 9 4.54 -1.83 -11.77
CA ALA A 9 5.01 -1.72 -13.14
C ALA A 9 3.92 -2.20 -14.11
N TYR A 10 3.26 -3.32 -13.82
CA TYR A 10 2.14 -3.80 -14.59
C TYR A 10 0.97 -2.80 -14.62
N ALA A 11 0.62 -2.19 -13.48
CA ALA A 11 -0.42 -1.17 -13.42
C ALA A 11 -0.10 0.04 -14.32
N VAL A 12 1.16 0.48 -14.34
CA VAL A 12 1.64 1.58 -15.19
C VAL A 12 1.53 1.22 -16.68
N GLU A 13 1.99 0.04 -17.08
CA GLU A 13 1.87 -0.39 -18.48
C GLU A 13 0.42 -0.60 -18.91
N GLN A 14 -0.43 -1.13 -18.01
CA GLN A 14 -1.86 -1.29 -18.27
C GLN A 14 -2.51 0.08 -18.52
N LEU A 15 -2.23 1.08 -17.70
CA LEU A 15 -2.82 2.41 -17.86
C LEU A 15 -2.39 3.08 -19.17
N ARG A 16 -1.13 2.91 -19.59
CA ARG A 16 -0.62 3.46 -20.86
C ARG A 16 -1.33 2.92 -22.10
N SER A 17 -1.81 1.68 -22.03
CA SER A 17 -2.47 0.98 -23.13
C SER A 17 -3.98 0.87 -22.95
N ALA A 18 -4.53 1.53 -21.92
CA ALA A 18 -5.92 1.44 -21.52
C ALA A 18 -6.87 1.97 -22.62
N LYS A 19 -7.94 1.22 -22.86
CA LYS A 19 -8.98 1.51 -23.87
C LYS A 19 -10.31 1.91 -23.24
N GLY A 20 -10.44 1.80 -21.93
CA GLY A 20 -11.66 2.16 -21.23
C GLY A 20 -11.64 1.81 -19.76
N GLU A 21 -12.82 1.91 -19.18
CA GLU A 21 -13.05 1.86 -17.74
C GLU A 21 -12.58 0.56 -17.05
N ILE A 22 -12.74 -0.58 -17.73
CA ILE A 22 -12.23 -1.87 -17.24
C ILE A 22 -10.71 -1.87 -17.05
N ASP A 23 -9.97 -1.25 -17.97
CA ASP A 23 -8.50 -1.19 -17.87
C ASP A 23 -8.07 -0.29 -16.70
N TYR A 24 -8.82 0.79 -16.43
CA TYR A 24 -8.59 1.65 -15.26
C TYR A 24 -8.82 0.88 -13.96
N ARG A 25 -9.89 0.08 -13.88
CA ARG A 25 -10.16 -0.79 -12.72
C ARG A 25 -9.01 -1.77 -12.46
N VAL A 26 -8.51 -2.41 -13.52
CA VAL A 26 -7.36 -3.34 -13.42
C VAL A 26 -6.11 -2.60 -12.96
N ALA A 27 -5.83 -1.42 -13.50
CA ALA A 27 -4.67 -0.61 -13.10
C ALA A 27 -4.75 -0.22 -11.62
N ILE A 28 -5.90 0.24 -11.13
CA ILE A 28 -6.12 0.56 -9.71
C ILE A 28 -5.89 -0.66 -8.83
N GLU A 29 -6.47 -1.80 -9.18
CA GLU A 29 -6.34 -3.03 -8.40
C GLU A 29 -4.86 -3.45 -8.27
N LYS A 30 -4.13 -3.41 -9.39
CA LYS A 30 -2.72 -3.83 -9.42
C LYS A 30 -1.82 -2.84 -8.68
N ALA A 31 -2.06 -1.54 -8.81
CA ALA A 31 -1.36 -0.52 -8.03
C ALA A 31 -1.59 -0.70 -6.52
N TYR A 32 -2.85 -0.91 -6.10
CA TYR A 32 -3.21 -1.14 -4.71
C TYR A 32 -2.53 -2.38 -4.14
N TYR A 33 -2.55 -3.51 -4.85
CA TYR A 33 -1.91 -4.73 -4.32
C TYR A 33 -0.38 -4.63 -4.30
N GLY A 34 0.24 -3.90 -5.24
CA GLY A 34 1.65 -3.53 -5.14
C GLY A 34 1.95 -2.80 -3.84
N ALA A 35 1.23 -1.71 -3.57
CA ALA A 35 1.38 -0.95 -2.32
C ALA A 35 1.12 -1.79 -1.06
N TYR A 36 0.04 -2.59 -1.06
CA TYR A 36 -0.34 -3.46 0.05
C TYR A 36 0.74 -4.50 0.37
N HIS A 37 1.31 -5.15 -0.65
CA HIS A 37 2.36 -6.14 -0.44
C HIS A 37 3.66 -5.50 0.05
N ALA A 38 4.04 -4.32 -0.45
CA ALA A 38 5.18 -3.58 0.08
C ALA A 38 4.97 -3.20 1.56
N ALA A 39 3.80 -2.65 1.90
CA ALA A 39 3.44 -2.28 3.27
C ALA A 39 3.47 -3.50 4.21
N ARG A 40 2.96 -4.65 3.76
CA ARG A 40 3.00 -5.90 4.54
C ARG A 40 4.43 -6.39 4.74
N GLN A 41 5.26 -6.39 3.70
CA GLN A 41 6.67 -6.78 3.81
C GLN A 41 7.45 -5.86 4.76
N PHE A 42 7.17 -4.55 4.73
CA PHE A 42 7.73 -3.60 5.69
C PHE A 42 7.32 -3.93 7.13
N GLU A 43 6.02 -4.12 7.41
CA GLU A 43 5.52 -4.49 8.73
C GLU A 43 6.17 -5.79 9.23
N GLU A 44 6.30 -6.76 8.33
CA GLU A 44 6.86 -8.06 8.63
C GLU A 44 8.35 -7.99 9.02
N ALA A 45 9.07 -7.00 8.48
CA ALA A 45 10.49 -6.76 8.72
C ALA A 45 10.79 -5.90 9.96
N LEU A 46 9.77 -5.32 10.61
CA LEU A 46 9.95 -4.51 11.80
C LEU A 46 10.53 -5.35 12.96
N PRO A 47 11.48 -4.82 13.75
CA PRO A 47 12.02 -5.52 14.92
C PRO A 47 10.98 -5.72 16.02
N HIS A 48 10.04 -4.77 16.14
CA HIS A 48 8.91 -4.84 17.05
C HIS A 48 7.64 -4.48 16.28
N ARG A 49 6.76 -5.46 16.09
CA ARG A 49 5.44 -5.24 15.48
C ARG A 49 4.48 -4.62 16.50
N SER A 50 3.43 -3.98 15.97
CA SER A 50 2.34 -3.45 16.81
C SER A 50 1.77 -4.53 17.73
N GLN A 51 1.41 -4.13 18.95
CA GLN A 51 0.72 -4.97 19.93
C GLN A 51 -0.81 -4.83 19.83
N LEU A 52 -1.30 -3.99 18.92
CA LEU A 52 -2.72 -3.79 18.71
C LEU A 52 -3.33 -5.07 18.13
N SER A 53 -4.32 -5.64 18.82
CA SER A 53 -5.11 -6.74 18.28
C SER A 53 -6.05 -6.24 17.19
N THR A 54 -6.01 -6.90 16.03
CA THR A 54 -6.88 -6.60 14.88
C THR A 54 -7.70 -7.82 14.44
N GLU A 55 -7.95 -8.76 15.34
CA GLU A 55 -8.63 -10.04 15.04
C GLU A 55 -10.07 -9.86 14.53
N LYS A 56 -10.73 -8.77 14.93
CA LYS A 56 -12.09 -8.43 14.48
C LYS A 56 -12.11 -7.49 13.27
N THR A 57 -10.93 -7.14 12.76
CA THR A 57 -10.77 -6.22 11.63
C THR A 57 -10.47 -7.03 10.37
N GLY A 58 -10.97 -6.59 9.20
CA GLY A 58 -10.58 -7.19 7.93
C GLY A 58 -9.06 -7.11 7.71
N SER A 59 -8.50 -8.03 6.93
CA SER A 59 -7.03 -8.18 6.75
C SER A 59 -6.33 -6.88 6.33
N HIS A 60 -6.93 -6.12 5.41
CA HIS A 60 -6.40 -4.84 4.94
C HIS A 60 -6.43 -3.76 6.04
N ASP A 61 -7.60 -3.50 6.61
CA ASP A 61 -7.76 -2.49 7.66
C ASP A 61 -6.94 -2.84 8.91
N GLY A 62 -6.79 -4.13 9.21
CA GLY A 62 -5.95 -4.61 10.31
C GLY A 62 -4.47 -4.29 10.09
N LEU A 63 -3.96 -4.47 8.87
CA LEU A 63 -2.60 -4.04 8.52
C LEU A 63 -2.44 -2.52 8.72
N PHE A 64 -3.40 -1.73 8.23
CA PHE A 64 -3.32 -0.26 8.31
C PHE A 64 -3.32 0.22 9.77
N GLN A 65 -4.20 -0.34 10.61
CA GLN A 65 -4.25 -0.04 12.03
C GLN A 65 -2.94 -0.37 12.76
N ARG A 66 -2.32 -1.52 12.46
CA ARG A 66 -1.03 -1.89 13.07
C ARG A 66 0.11 -0.98 12.60
N LEU A 67 0.06 -0.48 11.38
CA LEU A 67 1.03 0.49 10.85
C LEU A 67 0.84 1.88 11.46
N GLU A 68 -0.41 2.33 11.63
CA GLU A 68 -0.77 3.61 12.27
C GLU A 68 -0.52 3.65 13.77
N VAL A 69 -0.53 2.48 14.43
CA VAL A 69 -0.24 2.31 15.86
C VAL A 69 1.00 1.41 16.01
N PRO A 70 2.20 1.87 15.60
CA PRO A 70 3.40 1.07 15.70
C PRO A 70 3.80 0.85 17.16
N ASN A 71 4.61 -0.18 17.40
CA ASN A 71 5.11 -0.48 18.74
C ASN A 71 5.86 0.73 19.34
N SER A 72 5.63 1.04 20.62
CA SER A 72 6.30 2.15 21.30
C SER A 72 7.81 1.97 21.44
N MET A 73 8.30 0.73 21.43
CA MET A 73 9.73 0.38 21.46
C MET A 73 10.42 0.53 20.10
N LEU A 74 9.68 0.82 19.04
CA LEU A 74 10.24 1.02 17.71
C LEU A 74 10.96 2.38 17.66
N ASP A 75 12.09 2.42 16.94
CA ASP A 75 12.83 3.66 16.66
C ASP A 75 11.87 4.77 16.18
N TYR A 76 12.06 6.00 16.66
CA TYR A 76 11.16 7.12 16.38
C TYR A 76 10.95 7.35 14.88
N GLY A 77 12.00 7.33 14.07
CA GLY A 77 11.87 7.49 12.62
C GLY A 77 11.16 6.31 11.96
N LEU A 78 11.34 5.08 12.46
CA LEU A 78 10.57 3.93 11.96
C LEU A 78 9.09 4.02 12.35
N ARG A 79 8.76 4.60 13.51
CA ARG A 79 7.36 4.88 13.89
C ARG A 79 6.70 5.86 12.92
N ILE A 80 7.38 6.97 12.61
CA ILE A 80 6.86 7.95 11.64
C ILE A 80 6.63 7.29 10.27
N ILE A 81 7.63 6.59 9.75
CA ILE A 81 7.51 5.86 8.46
C ILE A 81 6.33 4.88 8.49
N SER A 82 6.19 4.10 9.57
CA SER A 82 5.07 3.16 9.73
C SER A 82 3.71 3.86 9.69
N GLN A 83 3.59 4.99 10.40
CA GLN A 83 2.35 5.76 10.45
C GLN A 83 2.00 6.35 9.08
N ASP A 84 2.99 6.89 8.36
CA ASP A 84 2.81 7.44 7.02
C ASP A 84 2.34 6.36 6.04
N ILE A 85 2.94 5.17 6.05
CA ILE A 85 2.52 4.04 5.22
C ILE A 85 1.06 3.66 5.53
N GLY A 86 0.70 3.55 6.81
CA GLY A 86 -0.67 3.22 7.24
C GLY A 86 -1.70 4.23 6.73
N ALA A 87 -1.41 5.53 6.91
CA ALA A 87 -2.27 6.62 6.46
C ALA A 87 -2.43 6.65 4.94
N GLN A 88 -1.34 6.48 4.18
CA GLN A 88 -1.38 6.42 2.71
C GLN A 88 -2.19 5.21 2.21
N MET A 89 -2.02 4.04 2.82
CA MET A 89 -2.80 2.85 2.47
C MET A 89 -4.31 3.05 2.72
N ARG A 90 -4.67 3.76 3.80
CA ARG A 90 -6.06 4.12 4.09
C ARG A 90 -6.67 5.02 3.02
N GLN A 91 -5.86 5.90 2.40
CA GLN A 91 -6.30 6.75 1.27
C GLN A 91 -6.44 5.98 -0.04
N LEU A 92 -5.64 4.92 -0.26
CA LEU A 92 -5.72 4.09 -1.46
C LEU A 92 -6.90 3.11 -1.45
N LYS A 93 -7.33 2.68 -0.26
CA LYS A 93 -8.37 1.66 -0.10
C LYS A 93 -9.70 2.01 -0.80
N PRO A 94 -10.26 3.22 -0.68
CA PRO A 94 -11.50 3.58 -1.37
C PRO A 94 -11.41 3.49 -2.89
N LEU A 95 -10.26 3.85 -3.49
CA LEU A 95 -10.06 3.71 -4.94
C LEU A 95 -10.17 2.25 -5.36
N ARG A 96 -9.55 1.35 -4.59
CA ARG A 96 -9.65 -0.09 -4.83
C ARG A 96 -11.05 -0.64 -4.59
N GLU A 97 -11.75 -0.20 -3.55
CA GLU A 97 -13.14 -0.62 -3.30
C GLU A 97 -14.05 -0.26 -4.48
N ILE A 98 -13.96 0.98 -4.98
CA ILE A 98 -14.71 1.43 -6.16
C ILE A 98 -14.33 0.58 -7.37
N ALA A 99 -13.05 0.34 -7.61
CA ALA A 99 -12.56 -0.41 -8.76
C ALA A 99 -12.98 -1.89 -8.75
N THR A 100 -13.04 -2.53 -7.59
CA THR A 100 -13.28 -3.98 -7.47
C THR A 100 -14.73 -4.34 -7.19
N TYR A 101 -15.46 -3.55 -6.41
CA TYR A 101 -16.79 -3.94 -5.91
C TYR A 101 -17.94 -3.08 -6.46
N GLU A 102 -17.70 -1.80 -6.74
CA GLU A 102 -18.75 -0.86 -7.13
C GLU A 102 -18.98 -0.87 -8.64
N LEU A 103 -19.67 -1.91 -9.14
CA LEU A 103 -19.99 -2.09 -10.56
C LEU A 103 -20.89 -1.00 -11.16
N LYS A 104 -21.60 -0.25 -10.32
CA LYS A 104 -22.51 0.84 -10.74
C LYS A 104 -21.81 2.18 -10.85
N GLU A 105 -20.63 2.30 -10.26
CA GLU A 105 -19.81 3.51 -10.32
C GLU A 105 -18.99 3.50 -11.61
N THR A 106 -18.70 4.69 -12.16
CA THR A 106 -17.81 4.81 -13.32
C THR A 106 -16.41 5.15 -12.84
N VAL A 107 -15.45 4.27 -13.13
CA VAL A 107 -14.03 4.55 -12.85
C VAL A 107 -13.42 5.37 -13.99
N ARG A 108 -12.75 6.45 -13.62
CA ARG A 108 -12.09 7.38 -14.53
C ARG A 108 -10.57 7.20 -14.54
N ILE A 109 -9.94 7.71 -15.59
CA ILE A 109 -8.49 7.66 -15.77
C ILE A 109 -7.73 8.36 -14.64
N ASP A 110 -8.22 9.50 -14.15
CA ASP A 110 -7.62 10.27 -13.06
C ASP A 110 -7.61 9.48 -11.73
N GLN A 111 -8.60 8.64 -11.49
CA GLN A 111 -8.60 7.73 -10.33
C GLN A 111 -7.53 6.63 -10.46
N ALA A 112 -7.28 6.13 -11.67
CA ALA A 112 -6.19 5.18 -11.91
C ALA A 112 -4.82 5.84 -11.79
N GLU A 113 -4.65 7.06 -12.29
CA GLU A 113 -3.44 7.86 -12.10
C GLU A 113 -3.17 8.11 -10.62
N LEU A 114 -4.21 8.49 -9.86
CA LEU A 114 -4.12 8.71 -8.41
C LEU A 114 -3.73 7.43 -7.66
N ALA A 115 -4.31 6.28 -8.01
CA ALA A 115 -3.95 5.00 -7.40
C ALA A 115 -2.48 4.62 -7.66
N ILE A 116 -2.00 4.82 -8.90
CA ILE A 116 -0.59 4.57 -9.26
C ILE A 116 0.34 5.53 -8.53
N ALA A 117 -0.01 6.82 -8.44
CA ALA A 117 0.80 7.80 -7.72
C ALA A 117 0.91 7.44 -6.24
N GLY A 118 -0.22 7.19 -5.56
CA GLY A 118 -0.19 6.80 -4.16
C GLY A 118 0.52 5.46 -3.92
N ALA A 119 0.42 4.50 -4.84
CA ALA A 119 1.16 3.25 -4.74
C ALA A 119 2.68 3.45 -4.86
N LYS A 120 3.14 4.37 -5.73
CA LYS A 120 4.55 4.76 -5.80
C LYS A 120 5.03 5.36 -4.49
N ASP A 121 4.23 6.23 -3.89
CA ASP A 121 4.58 6.89 -2.61
C ASP A 121 4.71 5.87 -1.49
N VAL A 122 3.74 4.95 -1.37
CA VAL A 122 3.79 3.86 -0.36
C VAL A 122 5.02 2.99 -0.55
N ILE A 123 5.31 2.55 -1.78
CA ILE A 123 6.47 1.70 -2.07
C ILE A 123 7.78 2.45 -1.75
N ALA A 124 7.87 3.72 -2.10
CA ALA A 124 9.02 4.55 -1.78
C ALA A 124 9.22 4.71 -0.27
N GLU A 125 8.13 4.88 0.49
CA GLU A 125 8.16 4.98 1.96
C GLU A 125 8.57 3.66 2.61
N CYS A 126 8.04 2.53 2.12
CA CYS A 126 8.46 1.20 2.53
C CYS A 126 9.97 1.00 2.30
N ALA A 127 10.48 1.42 1.14
CA ALA A 127 11.91 1.32 0.83
C ALA A 127 12.79 2.19 1.76
N LYS A 128 12.31 3.37 2.18
CA LYS A 128 12.99 4.18 3.22
C LYS A 128 13.05 3.42 4.54
N GLY A 129 11.93 2.83 4.96
CA GLY A 129 11.83 2.01 6.16
C GLY A 129 12.80 0.83 6.15
N GLN A 130 12.83 0.07 5.05
CA GLN A 130 13.75 -1.07 4.87
C GLN A 130 15.22 -0.67 4.96
N ARG A 131 15.62 0.45 4.35
CA ARG A 131 17.00 0.97 4.47
C ARG A 131 17.36 1.32 5.91
N LYS A 132 16.43 1.90 6.65
CA LYS A 132 16.63 2.24 8.06
C LYS A 132 16.72 0.99 8.94
N ILE A 133 15.86 -0.01 8.73
CA ILE A 133 15.95 -1.31 9.40
C ILE A 133 17.32 -1.95 9.14
N ALA A 134 17.81 -1.94 7.89
CA ALA A 134 19.13 -2.48 7.55
C ALA A 134 20.28 -1.71 8.21
N GLY A 135 20.14 -0.38 8.39
CA GLY A 135 21.11 0.46 9.09
C GLY A 135 21.18 0.21 10.59
N LEU A 136 20.07 -0.17 11.23
CA LEU A 136 20.03 -0.51 12.66
C LEU A 136 20.66 -1.88 12.99
N LYS A 137 20.87 -2.72 11.99
CA LYS A 137 21.50 -4.06 12.13
C LYS A 137 23.03 -4.03 12.00
N LYS A 138 23.61 -2.86 11.73
CA LYS A 138 25.07 -2.64 11.67
C LYS A 138 25.58 -2.10 12.99
#